data_AF-A0A956K909-F1
#
_entry.id   AF-A0A956K909-F1
#
_cell.length_a   1.000
_cell.length_b   1.000
_cell.length_c   1.000
_cell.angle_alpha   90.00
_cell.angle_beta   90.00
_cell.angle_gamma   90.00
#
_symmetry.space_group_name_H-M   'P 1'
#
loop_
_entity.id
_entity.type
_entity.pdbx_description
1 polymer ?
#
loop_
_entity_poly.entity_id
_entity_poly.type
_entity_poly.pdbx_seq_one_letter_code
_entity_poly.pdbx_strand_id
1 'polypeptide(L)'
;MACKQIDLGNGATAIVCTRDRREPCPCGSGLPVSRLCDFELGGRKAGSTCSDKLCDRCASSPPGTDLDYCQAHARLVDGWLTIAGMAAAWGVEAREVESALLLVGVRDSKAHGHGDGAARLWSKAAQAIVKRELDARAAEASDHPGPMPKVE
;
A
#
# COMPACT_ATOMS: atom_id res chain seq x y z
N MET A 1 14.56 18.43 -14.04
CA MET A 1 15.65 17.60 -14.58
C MET A 1 16.39 18.42 -15.63
N ALA A 2 17.63 18.83 -15.36
CA ALA A 2 18.42 19.55 -16.34
C ALA A 2 19.38 18.57 -17.01
N CYS A 3 19.04 18.11 -18.20
CA CYS A 3 20.03 17.44 -19.04
C CYS A 3 20.93 18.52 -19.63
N LYS A 4 22.24 18.34 -19.47
CA LYS A 4 23.24 19.27 -20.03
C LYS A 4 23.74 18.70 -21.35
N GLN A 5 23.75 19.55 -22.36
CA GLN A 5 24.39 19.25 -23.62
C GLN A 5 25.89 19.53 -23.46
N ILE A 6 26.72 18.52 -23.71
CA ILE A 6 28.18 18.60 -23.60
C ILE A 6 28.77 18.35 -24.97
N ASP A 7 29.55 19.30 -25.48
CA ASP A 7 30.34 19.12 -26.70
C ASP A 7 31.54 18.20 -26.39
N LEU A 8 31.75 17.18 -27.21
CA LEU A 8 32.84 16.21 -27.07
C LEU A 8 34.11 16.64 -27.83
N GLY A 9 34.10 17.79 -28.51
CA GLY A 9 35.28 18.40 -29.16
C GLY A 9 35.67 17.78 -30.51
N ASN A 10 34.91 16.82 -31.01
CA ASN A 10 35.06 16.18 -32.32
C ASN A 10 33.86 16.44 -33.24
N GLY A 11 33.05 17.46 -32.93
CA GLY A 11 31.80 17.76 -33.62
C GLY A 11 30.62 16.87 -33.18
N ALA A 12 30.83 15.93 -32.24
CA ALA A 12 29.76 15.18 -31.61
C ALA A 12 29.28 15.85 -30.33
N THR A 13 28.02 15.63 -29.98
CA THR A 13 27.42 16.21 -28.79
C THR A 13 26.75 15.13 -27.94
N ALA A 14 27.06 15.12 -26.65
CA ALA A 14 26.42 14.26 -25.67
C ALA A 14 25.34 15.03 -24.91
N ILE A 15 24.23 14.36 -24.59
CA ILE A 15 23.26 14.88 -23.62
C ILE A 15 23.44 14.08 -22.34
N VAL A 16 24.01 14.71 -21.31
CA VAL A 16 24.23 14.09 -20.01
C VAL A 16 23.14 14.56 -19.06
N CYS A 17 22.27 13.63 -18.69
CA CYS A 17 21.31 13.84 -17.62
C CYS A 17 21.96 13.39 -16.30
N THR A 18 22.37 14.34 -15.46
CA THR A 18 22.87 14.02 -14.12
C THR A 18 21.71 13.64 -13.20
N ARG A 19 21.92 12.62 -12.36
CA ARG A 19 20.98 12.31 -11.28
C ARG A 19 21.13 13.36 -10.18
N ASP A 20 20.41 14.46 -10.29
CA ASP A 20 20.15 15.33 -9.14
C ASP A 20 19.52 14.51 -7.99
N ARG A 21 19.53 15.06 -6.77
CA ARG A 21 18.76 14.51 -5.65
C ARG A 21 17.31 14.31 -6.13
N ARG A 22 16.84 13.07 -6.11
CA ARG A 22 15.44 12.76 -6.42
C ARG A 22 14.56 13.63 -5.53
N GLU A 23 13.57 14.27 -6.14
CA GLU A 23 12.63 15.12 -5.44
C GLU A 23 12.02 14.34 -4.27
N PRO A 24 11.94 14.91 -3.06
CA PRO A 24 11.30 14.24 -1.94
C PRO A 24 9.79 14.13 -2.20
N CYS A 25 9.21 13.03 -1.75
CA CYS A 25 7.78 12.82 -1.84
C CYS A 25 7.01 13.90 -1.05
N PRO A 26 5.91 14.45 -1.59
CA PRO A 26 5.12 15.48 -0.91
C PRO A 26 4.51 15.05 0.44
N CYS A 27 4.49 13.75 0.75
CA CYS A 27 3.92 13.20 1.98
C CYS A 27 4.75 13.49 3.25
N GLY A 28 5.92 14.13 3.14
CA GLY A 28 6.77 14.48 4.28
C GLY A 28 7.64 13.33 4.80
N SER A 29 7.63 12.16 4.18
CA SER A 29 8.46 11.01 4.60
C SER A 29 9.97 11.19 4.34
N GLY A 30 10.37 12.18 3.54
CA GLY A 30 11.75 12.34 3.08
C GLY A 30 12.22 11.30 2.06
N LEU A 31 11.38 10.30 1.74
CA LEU A 31 11.67 9.32 0.70
C LEU A 31 11.60 9.97 -0.69
N PRO A 32 12.46 9.58 -1.63
CA PRO A 32 12.43 10.11 -2.98
C PRO A 32 11.16 9.66 -3.71
N VAL A 33 10.66 10.50 -4.61
CA VAL A 33 9.63 10.12 -5.59
C VAL A 33 10.20 9.02 -6.48
N SER A 34 9.47 7.92 -6.58
CA SER A 34 9.81 6.75 -7.40
C SER A 34 8.76 6.41 -8.44
N ARG A 35 7.51 6.86 -8.26
CA ARG A 35 6.33 6.48 -9.05
C ARG A 35 5.40 7.68 -9.28
N LEU A 36 4.49 7.54 -10.23
CA LEU A 36 3.39 8.47 -10.48
C LEU A 36 2.05 7.73 -10.30
N CYS A 37 0.95 8.47 -10.16
CA CYS A 37 -0.36 7.89 -10.02
C CYS A 37 -0.98 7.53 -11.39
N ASP A 38 -1.25 6.26 -11.64
CA ASP A 38 -1.79 5.79 -12.93
C ASP A 38 -3.31 5.91 -13.04
N PHE A 39 -3.97 6.56 -12.08
CA PHE A 39 -5.44 6.66 -12.10
C PHE A 39 -5.92 7.52 -13.27
N GLU A 40 -6.70 6.92 -14.16
CA GLU A 40 -7.29 7.60 -15.31
C GLU A 40 -8.32 8.65 -14.88
N LEU A 41 -8.15 9.87 -15.37
CA LEU A 41 -9.05 10.98 -15.05
C LEU A 41 -10.23 11.01 -16.04
N GLY A 42 -11.41 11.40 -15.55
CA GLY A 42 -12.61 11.58 -16.36
C GLY A 42 -12.86 13.01 -16.84
N GLY A 43 -13.94 13.20 -17.61
CA GLY A 43 -14.45 14.51 -18.02
C GLY A 43 -13.50 15.29 -18.93
N ARG A 44 -13.23 16.56 -18.60
CA ARG A 44 -12.32 17.43 -19.38
C ARG A 44 -10.87 16.94 -19.43
N LYS A 45 -10.50 15.98 -18.58
CA LYS A 45 -9.16 15.35 -18.54
C LYS A 45 -9.20 13.87 -18.96
N ALA A 46 -10.26 13.43 -19.63
CA ALA A 46 -10.35 12.09 -20.19
C ALA A 46 -9.12 11.76 -21.05
N GLY A 47 -8.53 10.59 -20.84
CA GLY A 47 -7.29 10.15 -21.51
C GLY A 47 -5.98 10.62 -20.85
N SER A 48 -6.05 11.33 -19.71
CA SER A 48 -4.89 11.65 -18.88
C SER A 48 -4.89 10.83 -17.59
N THR A 49 -3.71 10.61 -17.01
CA THR A 49 -3.55 10.03 -15.67
C THR A 49 -3.26 11.10 -14.62
N CYS A 50 -3.49 10.77 -13.36
CA CYS A 50 -3.20 11.64 -12.23
C CYS A 50 -1.69 11.93 -12.12
N SER A 51 -1.28 13.20 -12.08
CA SER A 51 0.14 13.56 -12.03
C SER A 51 0.75 13.58 -10.61
N ASP A 52 0.09 12.95 -9.64
CA ASP A 52 0.58 12.91 -8.25
C ASP A 52 1.89 12.11 -8.15
N LYS A 53 2.85 12.68 -7.43
CA LYS A 53 4.17 12.11 -7.20
C LYS A 53 4.17 11.20 -5.97
N LEU A 54 4.61 9.97 -6.12
CA LEU A 54 4.53 8.94 -5.09
C LEU A 54 5.92 8.38 -4.76
N CYS A 55 6.20 8.17 -3.47
CA CYS A 55 7.24 7.25 -3.04
C CYS A 55 6.68 5.84 -2.88
N ASP A 56 7.55 4.85 -2.69
CA ASP A 56 7.18 3.44 -2.50
C ASP A 56 6.25 3.19 -1.30
N ARG A 57 6.15 4.13 -0.35
CA ARG A 57 5.22 4.06 0.79
C ARG A 57 3.84 4.63 0.47
N CYS A 58 3.77 5.60 -0.45
CA CYS A 58 2.52 6.28 -0.80
C CYS A 58 1.78 5.64 -1.98
N ALA A 59 2.51 4.91 -2.83
CA ALA A 59 1.92 4.14 -3.91
C ALA A 59 1.10 2.96 -3.37
N SER A 60 -0.13 2.83 -3.87
CA SER A 60 -1.02 1.71 -3.60
C SER A 60 -1.38 1.04 -4.91
N SER A 61 -0.96 -0.21 -5.09
CA SER A 61 -1.22 -0.95 -6.32
C SER A 61 -2.44 -1.86 -6.15
N PRO A 62 -3.47 -1.76 -7.00
CA PRO A 62 -4.55 -2.74 -7.03
C PRO A 62 -3.99 -4.14 -7.35
N PRO A 63 -4.54 -5.21 -6.74
CA PRO A 63 -4.05 -6.56 -6.99
C PRO A 63 -4.29 -7.00 -8.42
N GLY A 64 -3.30 -7.72 -8.97
CA GLY A 64 -3.34 -8.18 -10.36
C GLY A 64 -3.10 -7.07 -11.38
N THR A 65 -2.65 -5.90 -10.94
CA THR A 65 -2.29 -4.78 -11.81
C THR A 65 -0.89 -4.28 -11.46
N ASP A 66 -0.19 -3.76 -12.45
CA ASP A 66 1.08 -3.04 -12.28
C ASP A 66 0.86 -1.52 -12.12
N LEU A 67 -0.37 -1.11 -11.81
CA LEU A 67 -0.75 0.29 -11.67
C LEU A 67 -0.46 0.78 -10.26
N ASP A 68 0.04 2.00 -10.14
CA ASP A 68 0.30 2.66 -8.87
C ASP A 68 -0.71 3.79 -8.65
N TYR A 69 -1.51 3.75 -7.59
CA TYR A 69 -2.45 4.82 -7.27
C TYR A 69 -2.03 5.62 -6.04
N CYS A 70 -2.27 6.94 -6.10
CA CYS A 70 -2.18 7.80 -4.93
C CYS A 70 -3.29 7.44 -3.93
N GLN A 71 -3.11 7.77 -2.66
CA GLN A 71 -4.06 7.38 -1.63
C GLN A 71 -5.48 7.92 -1.85
N ALA A 72 -5.63 9.08 -2.48
CA ALA A 72 -6.95 9.62 -2.81
C ALA A 72 -7.67 8.75 -3.84
N HIS A 73 -6.97 8.38 -4.91
CA HIS A 73 -7.53 7.57 -6.00
C HIS A 73 -7.63 6.09 -5.64
N ALA A 74 -6.72 5.56 -4.84
CA ALA A 74 -6.78 4.19 -4.37
C ALA A 74 -8.10 3.88 -3.63
N ARG A 75 -8.69 4.88 -2.94
CA ARG A 75 -10.01 4.77 -2.29
C ARG A 75 -11.18 4.66 -3.27
N LEU A 76 -11.01 5.15 -4.50
CA LEU A 76 -12.03 5.07 -5.54
C LEU A 76 -12.02 3.72 -6.25
N VAL A 77 -11.01 2.90 -6.02
CA VAL A 77 -10.84 1.62 -6.69
C VAL A 77 -11.19 0.52 -5.70
N ASP A 78 -12.15 -0.32 -6.09
CA ASP A 78 -12.80 -1.30 -5.23
C ASP A 78 -11.83 -2.18 -4.43
N GLY A 79 -12.22 -2.48 -3.18
CA GLY A 79 -11.57 -3.49 -2.36
C GLY A 79 -10.72 -2.97 -1.19
N TRP A 80 -10.87 -1.71 -0.80
CA TRP A 80 -10.45 -1.26 0.53
C TRP A 80 -11.54 -1.62 1.53
N LEU A 81 -11.16 -2.26 2.62
CA LEU A 81 -12.09 -2.69 3.67
C LEU A 81 -11.78 -1.96 4.98
N THR A 82 -12.82 -1.61 5.72
CA THR A 82 -12.69 -1.29 7.15
C THR A 82 -12.39 -2.58 7.94
N ILE A 83 -12.12 -2.45 9.23
CA ILE A 83 -12.02 -3.62 10.14
C ILE A 83 -13.31 -4.45 10.10
N ALA A 84 -14.46 -3.79 10.17
CA ALA A 84 -15.75 -4.47 10.05
C ALA A 84 -15.93 -5.15 8.69
N GLY A 85 -15.49 -4.50 7.60
CA GLY A 85 -15.51 -5.09 6.26
C GLY A 85 -14.63 -6.33 6.13
N MET A 86 -13.43 -6.30 6.72
CA MET A 86 -12.52 -7.45 6.78
C MET A 86 -13.13 -8.60 7.59
N ALA A 87 -13.65 -8.30 8.79
CA ALA A 87 -14.29 -9.27 9.67
C ALA A 87 -15.46 -9.99 8.97
N ALA A 88 -16.37 -9.21 8.36
CA ALA A 88 -17.48 -9.74 7.60
C ALA A 88 -17.02 -10.59 6.39
N ALA A 89 -16.01 -10.13 5.65
CA ALA A 89 -15.48 -10.84 4.49
C ALA A 89 -14.79 -12.17 4.84
N TRP A 90 -14.22 -12.29 6.04
CA TRP A 90 -13.46 -13.47 6.47
C TRP A 90 -14.21 -14.37 7.46
N GLY A 91 -15.43 -14.00 7.86
CA GLY A 91 -16.21 -14.76 8.83
C GLY A 91 -15.56 -14.83 10.22
N VAL A 92 -14.86 -13.77 10.63
CA VAL A 92 -14.18 -13.66 11.93
C VAL A 92 -14.72 -12.46 12.71
N GLU A 93 -14.44 -12.40 14.01
CA GLU A 93 -14.85 -11.25 14.83
C GLU A 93 -13.95 -10.03 14.58
N ALA A 94 -14.52 -8.83 14.62
CA ALA A 94 -13.77 -7.58 14.41
C ALA A 94 -12.59 -7.42 15.39
N ARG A 95 -12.76 -7.89 16.63
CA ARG A 95 -11.69 -7.89 17.66
C ARG A 95 -10.48 -8.74 17.26
N GLU A 96 -10.69 -9.81 16.50
CA GLU A 96 -9.60 -10.69 16.03
C GLU A 96 -8.79 -9.98 14.96
N VAL A 97 -9.48 -9.29 14.05
CA VAL A 97 -8.87 -8.43 13.02
C VAL A 97 -8.08 -7.29 13.67
N GLU A 98 -8.64 -6.60 14.69
CA GLU A 98 -7.93 -5.57 15.47
C GLU A 98 -6.66 -6.11 16.15
N SER A 99 -6.78 -7.28 16.80
CA SER A 99 -5.65 -7.92 17.49
C SER A 99 -4.54 -8.35 16.52
N ALA A 100 -4.91 -8.83 15.33
CA ALA A 100 -3.96 -9.14 14.26
C ALA A 100 -3.29 -7.87 13.72
N LEU A 101 -4.08 -6.80 13.50
CA LEU A 101 -3.57 -5.50 13.08
C LEU A 101 -2.60 -4.87 14.07
N LEU A 102 -2.81 -5.03 15.38
CA LEU A 102 -1.87 -4.55 16.40
C LEU A 102 -0.53 -5.28 16.30
N LEU A 103 -0.51 -6.60 16.09
CA LEU A 103 0.73 -7.35 15.93
C LEU A 103 1.42 -7.06 14.58
N VAL A 104 0.65 -6.95 13.51
CA VAL A 104 1.16 -6.63 12.16
C VAL A 104 1.67 -5.19 12.09
N GLY A 105 0.95 -4.23 12.70
CA GLY A 105 1.33 -2.82 12.72
C GLY A 105 2.63 -2.54 13.47
N VAL A 106 3.03 -3.44 14.38
CA VAL A 106 4.34 -3.41 15.06
C VAL A 106 5.45 -4.01 14.19
N ARG A 107 5.13 -4.97 13.31
CA ARG A 107 6.11 -5.73 12.51
C ARG A 107 6.32 -5.21 11.10
N ASP A 108 5.31 -4.59 10.49
CA ASP A 108 5.33 -4.22 9.08
C ASP A 108 4.87 -2.77 8.88
N SER A 109 5.85 -1.90 8.68
CA SER A 109 5.63 -0.48 8.40
C SER A 109 4.89 -0.22 7.08
N LYS A 110 4.49 -1.26 6.33
CA LYS A 110 3.63 -1.15 5.15
C LYS A 110 2.15 -1.35 5.46
N ALA A 111 1.79 -1.83 6.65
CA ALA A 111 0.39 -1.92 7.09
C ALA A 111 -0.09 -0.55 7.57
N HIS A 112 -0.37 0.35 6.63
CA HIS A 112 -0.99 1.63 6.91
C HIS A 112 -2.43 1.64 6.44
N GLY A 113 -3.34 1.81 7.37
CA GLY A 113 -4.69 2.24 7.05
C GLY A 113 -4.81 3.75 7.15
N HIS A 114 -5.73 4.33 6.39
CA HIS A 114 -5.99 5.77 6.39
C HIS A 114 -7.32 6.09 7.07
N GLY A 115 -7.35 7.12 7.93
CA GLY A 115 -8.49 7.46 8.79
C GLY A 115 -8.24 7.10 10.25
N ASP A 116 -9.23 7.38 11.11
CA ASP A 116 -9.12 7.21 12.56
C ASP A 116 -9.97 6.05 13.07
N GLY A 117 -9.44 5.30 14.03
CA GLY A 117 -10.14 4.20 14.68
C GLY A 117 -10.70 3.14 13.73
N ALA A 118 -11.94 2.72 13.96
CA ALA A 118 -12.62 1.66 13.21
C ALA A 118 -13.02 2.05 11.76
N ALA A 119 -13.05 3.35 11.44
CA ALA A 119 -13.33 3.86 10.10
C ALA A 119 -12.10 3.83 9.18
N ARG A 120 -10.95 3.41 9.71
CA ARG A 120 -9.71 3.29 8.97
C ARG A 120 -9.86 2.26 7.85
N LEU A 121 -9.60 2.69 6.61
CA LEU A 121 -9.63 1.84 5.42
C LEU A 121 -8.26 1.21 5.18
N TRP A 122 -8.25 -0.08 4.91
CA TRP A 122 -7.04 -0.88 4.71
C TRP A 122 -6.97 -1.37 3.26
N SER A 123 -5.79 -1.23 2.64
CA SER A 123 -5.55 -1.72 1.27
C SER A 123 -5.56 -3.25 1.21
N LYS A 124 -5.77 -3.86 0.04
CA LYS A 124 -5.74 -5.33 -0.10
C LYS A 124 -4.39 -5.94 0.29
N ALA A 125 -3.27 -5.23 0.07
CA ALA A 125 -1.96 -5.69 0.50
C ALA A 125 -1.87 -5.78 2.03
N ALA A 126 -2.35 -4.76 2.75
CA ALA A 126 -2.44 -4.80 4.21
C ALA A 126 -3.40 -5.89 4.69
N GLN A 127 -4.57 -5.99 4.07
CA GLN A 127 -5.55 -7.05 4.32
C GLN A 127 -4.92 -8.45 4.19
N ALA A 128 -4.10 -8.70 3.16
CA ALA A 128 -3.44 -9.98 2.95
C ALA A 128 -2.41 -10.31 4.04
N ILE A 129 -1.68 -9.32 4.56
CA ILE A 129 -0.76 -9.52 5.69
C ILE A 129 -1.56 -9.91 6.95
N VAL A 130 -2.65 -9.19 7.23
CA VAL A 130 -3.53 -9.46 8.38
C VAL A 130 -4.17 -10.84 8.27
N LYS A 131 -4.65 -11.22 7.08
CA LYS A 131 -5.28 -12.52 6.86
C LYS A 131 -4.31 -13.67 7.10
N ARG A 132 -3.04 -13.56 6.65
CA ARG A 132 -2.00 -14.57 6.92
C ARG A 132 -1.73 -14.77 8.41
N GLU A 133 -1.71 -13.68 9.18
CA GLU A 133 -1.53 -13.74 10.63
C GLU A 133 -2.72 -14.45 11.31
N LEU A 134 -3.95 -14.16 10.88
CA LEU A 134 -5.14 -14.86 11.38
C LEU A 134 -5.11 -16.36 11.05
N ASP A 135 -4.72 -16.71 9.82
CA ASP A 135 -4.64 -18.10 9.39
C ASP A 135 -3.56 -18.88 10.15
N ALA A 136 -2.42 -18.25 10.44
CA ALA A 136 -1.36 -18.84 11.25
C ALA A 136 -1.85 -19.18 12.67
N ARG A 137 -2.61 -18.27 13.31
CA ARG A 137 -3.18 -18.51 14.65
C ARG A 137 -4.22 -19.62 14.65
N ALA A 138 -5.05 -19.68 13.62
CA ALA A 138 -6.05 -20.73 13.47
C ALA A 138 -5.38 -22.12 13.37
N ALA A 139 -4.26 -22.21 12.63
CA ALA A 139 -3.47 -23.43 12.52
C ALA A 139 -2.84 -23.84 13.88
N GLU A 140 -2.25 -22.89 14.62
CA GLU A 140 -1.68 -23.16 15.95
C GLU A 140 -2.74 -23.66 16.95
N ALA A 141 -3.96 -23.11 16.90
CA ALA A 141 -5.06 -23.52 17.74
C ALA A 141 -5.57 -24.94 17.43
N SER A 142 -5.48 -25.40 16.18
CA SER A 142 -5.85 -26.76 15.80
C SER A 142 -4.82 -27.82 16.21
N ASP A 143 -3.54 -27.46 16.30
CA ASP A 143 -2.46 -28.40 16.67
C ASP A 143 -2.38 -28.65 18.19
N HIS A 144 -2.97 -27.79 19.01
CA HIS A 144 -3.03 -27.94 20.47
C HIS A 144 -4.48 -27.98 20.96
N PRO A 145 -5.21 -29.09 20.74
CA PRO A 145 -6.52 -29.26 21.35
C PRO A 145 -6.34 -29.13 22.86
N GLY A 146 -7.00 -28.15 23.46
CA GLY A 146 -6.93 -27.89 24.89
C GLY A 146 -7.22 -29.14 25.73
N PRO A 147 -6.82 -29.16 27.01
CA PRO A 147 -7.01 -30.32 27.86
C PRO A 147 -8.48 -30.75 27.84
N MET A 148 -8.74 -32.01 27.46
CA MET A 148 -10.10 -32.54 27.41
C MET A 148 -10.79 -32.35 28.76
N PRO A 149 -12.05 -31.89 28.79
CA PRO A 149 -12.79 -31.76 30.03
C PRO A 149 -12.83 -33.13 30.71
N LYS A 150 -12.43 -33.18 31.98
CA LYS A 150 -12.58 -34.37 32.80
C LYS A 150 -14.08 -34.64 32.93
N VAL A 151 -14.53 -35.75 32.36
CA VAL A 151 -15.89 -36.26 32.58
C VAL A 151 -15.90 -36.78 34.03
N GLU A 152 -16.69 -36.13 34.89
CA GLU A 152 -17.02 -36.60 36.25
C GLU A 152 -18.18 -37.60 36.22
#